data_AF-A0A3M2RZY0-F1
#
_entry.id   AF-A0A3M2RZY0-F1
#
_cell.length_a   1.000
_cell.length_b   1.000
_cell.length_c   1.000
_cell.angle_alpha   90.00
_cell.angle_beta   90.00
_cell.angle_gamma   90.00
#
_symmetry.space_group_name_H-M   'P 1'
#
loop_
_entity.id
_entity.type
_entity.pdbx_description
1 polymer ?
#
loop_
_entity_poly.entity_id
_entity_poly.type
_entity_poly.pdbx_seq_one_letter_code
_entity_poly.pdbx_strand_id
1 'polypeptide(L)'
;MTRVSIYTSALVAFAAATVMIVTSIWLPNWVSYSVTTASGETVEKHIGLHKSCSTLTDPQCIDFPPKELCQGERYFCSLWRTVGFMASFATILCLGGLVTFIVIMSGGKYKRETGWPFVGSMMTLVAVVEFITISIVAYLYDNDDQFTIPGWNLDASFYLSTVSAIICLLGAAGLVLSAYLLPPEDGYDFLADPLDA
;
A
#
# COMPACT_ATOMS: atom_id res chain seq x y z
N MET A 1 -0.59 10.40 -27.89
CA MET A 1 0.84 10.32 -27.46
C MET A 1 1.02 10.80 -26.02
N THR A 2 0.54 11.98 -25.63
CA THR A 2 0.62 12.49 -24.24
C THR A 2 -0.09 11.59 -23.22
N ARG A 3 -1.28 11.07 -23.55
CA ARG A 3 -2.03 10.18 -22.66
C ARG A 3 -1.33 8.84 -22.44
N VAL A 4 -0.74 8.24 -23.48
CA VAL A 4 0.06 7.01 -23.35
C VAL A 4 1.22 7.18 -22.38
N SER A 5 1.96 8.30 -22.46
CA SER A 5 3.07 8.57 -21.53
C SER A 5 2.61 8.67 -20.07
N ILE A 6 1.44 9.26 -19.84
CA ILE A 6 0.86 9.42 -18.50
C ILE A 6 0.37 8.09 -17.93
N TYR A 7 -0.34 7.28 -18.73
CA TYR A 7 -0.71 5.95 -18.29
C TYR A 7 0.51 5.06 -18.04
N THR A 8 1.56 5.20 -18.85
CA THR A 8 2.82 4.46 -18.66
C THR A 8 3.53 4.87 -17.38
N SER A 9 3.65 6.17 -17.10
CA SER A 9 4.27 6.66 -15.85
C SER A 9 3.43 6.27 -14.63
N ALA A 10 2.10 6.38 -14.72
CA ALA A 10 1.19 5.95 -13.66
C ALA A 10 1.28 4.44 -13.41
N LEU A 11 1.40 3.62 -14.47
CA LEU A 11 1.59 2.18 -14.36
C LEU A 11 2.91 1.85 -13.65
N VAL A 12 4.03 2.48 -14.03
CA VAL A 12 5.33 2.24 -13.38
C VAL A 12 5.27 2.64 -11.90
N ALA A 13 4.68 3.81 -11.59
CA ALA A 13 4.52 4.26 -10.22
C ALA A 13 3.64 3.30 -9.40
N PHE A 14 2.53 2.83 -9.97
CA PHE A 14 1.63 1.90 -9.30
C PHE A 14 2.23 0.49 -9.12
N ALA A 15 3.05 0.04 -10.08
CA ALA A 15 3.82 -1.19 -9.93
C ALA A 15 4.86 -1.07 -8.80
N ALA A 16 5.55 0.07 -8.69
CA ALA A 16 6.46 0.34 -7.58
C ALA A 16 5.72 0.35 -6.23
N ALA A 17 4.56 1.02 -6.15
CA ALA A 17 3.70 1.01 -4.95
C ALA A 17 3.27 -0.42 -4.58
N THR A 18 2.90 -1.24 -5.57
CA THR A 18 2.55 -2.66 -5.36
C THR A 18 3.71 -3.45 -4.75
N VAL A 19 4.95 -3.23 -5.22
CA VAL A 19 6.12 -3.88 -4.63
C VAL A 19 6.35 -3.41 -3.20
N MET A 20 6.15 -2.11 -2.91
CA MET A 20 6.32 -1.56 -1.57
C MET A 20 5.32 -2.16 -0.57
N ILE A 21 4.02 -2.27 -0.91
CA ILE A 21 3.01 -2.87 -0.02
C ILE A 21 3.24 -4.37 0.19
N VAL A 22 3.65 -5.11 -0.85
CA VAL A 22 4.00 -6.54 -0.70
C VAL A 22 5.22 -6.69 0.23
N THR A 23 6.22 -5.83 0.04
CA THR A 23 7.44 -5.84 0.87
C THR A 23 7.13 -5.48 2.31
N SER A 24 6.25 -4.51 2.57
CA SER A 24 5.87 -4.13 3.92
C SER A 24 5.16 -5.26 4.66
N ILE A 25 4.37 -6.09 3.98
CA ILE A 25 3.70 -7.25 4.59
C ILE A 25 4.70 -8.36 4.92
N TRP A 26 5.69 -8.59 4.04
CA TRP A 26 6.66 -9.68 4.19
C TRP A 26 7.75 -9.40 5.23
N LEU A 27 8.23 -8.15 5.31
CA LEU A 27 9.26 -7.78 6.27
C LEU A 27 8.62 -7.48 7.64
N PRO A 28 9.12 -8.09 8.73
CA PRO A 28 8.58 -7.89 10.07
C PRO A 28 9.02 -6.58 10.72
N ASN A 29 9.16 -5.50 9.93
CA ASN A 29 9.77 -4.23 10.36
C ASN A 29 8.74 -3.10 10.33
N TRP A 30 7.55 -3.31 10.90
CA TRP A 30 6.56 -2.24 11.07
C TRP A 30 6.89 -1.40 12.31
N VAL A 31 7.23 -2.08 13.39
CA VAL A 31 7.69 -1.47 14.64
C VAL A 31 8.89 -2.26 15.13
N SER A 32 9.97 -1.58 15.45
CA SER A 32 11.22 -2.18 15.88
C SER A 32 11.62 -1.68 17.25
N TYR A 33 12.27 -2.54 18.01
CA TYR A 33 12.81 -2.28 19.33
C TYR A 33 14.30 -2.61 19.31
N SER A 34 15.13 -1.68 19.77
CA SER A 34 16.57 -1.90 19.90
C SER A 34 17.10 -1.20 21.15
N VAL A 35 17.80 -1.96 22.00
CA VAL A 35 18.49 -1.42 23.19
C VAL A 35 19.81 -2.14 23.42
N THR A 36 20.82 -1.38 23.84
CA THR A 36 22.11 -1.91 24.31
C THR A 36 22.03 -2.17 25.81
N THR A 37 22.19 -3.43 26.21
CA THR A 37 22.25 -3.83 27.62
C THR A 37 23.52 -3.34 28.31
N ALA A 38 23.53 -3.31 29.64
CA ALA A 38 24.71 -2.91 30.43
C ALA A 38 25.93 -3.85 30.24
N SER A 39 25.70 -5.08 29.76
CA SER A 39 26.73 -6.05 29.37
C SER A 39 27.30 -5.82 27.96
N GLY A 40 26.75 -4.86 27.20
CA GLY A 40 27.19 -4.53 25.84
C GLY A 40 26.49 -5.32 24.72
N GLU A 41 25.52 -6.19 25.04
CA GLU A 41 24.76 -6.95 24.06
C GLU A 41 23.55 -6.15 23.56
N THR A 42 23.31 -6.16 22.24
CA THR A 42 22.16 -5.52 21.59
C THR A 42 20.97 -6.47 21.55
N VAL A 43 19.88 -6.07 22.22
CA VAL A 43 18.60 -6.77 22.16
C VAL A 43 17.75 -6.13 21.08
N GLU A 44 17.37 -6.93 20.09
CA GLU A 44 16.55 -6.48 18.96
C GLU A 44 15.24 -7.27 18.91
N LYS A 45 14.16 -6.57 18.59
CA LYS A 45 12.85 -7.16 18.35
C LYS A 45 12.14 -6.39 17.24
N HIS A 46 11.71 -7.11 16.21
CA HIS A 46 11.02 -6.58 15.05
C HIS A 46 9.61 -7.15 15.00
N ILE A 47 8.61 -6.27 14.96
CA ILE A 47 7.19 -6.63 14.87
C ILE A 47 6.69 -6.31 13.46
N GLY A 48 6.20 -7.35 12.78
CA GLY A 48 5.46 -7.27 11.54
C GLY A 48 3.95 -7.43 11.73
N LEU A 49 3.23 -7.51 10.61
CA LEU A 49 1.78 -7.73 10.61
C LEU A 49 1.38 -9.13 11.06
N HIS A 50 2.18 -10.13 10.70
CA HIS A 50 1.86 -11.55 10.94
C HIS A 50 2.93 -12.29 11.74
N LYS A 51 4.14 -11.74 11.82
CA LYS A 51 5.29 -12.35 12.49
C LYS A 51 5.99 -11.32 13.35
N SER A 52 6.54 -11.77 14.48
CA SER A 52 7.48 -10.98 15.27
C SER A 52 8.76 -11.78 15.45
N CYS A 53 9.91 -11.14 15.26
CA CYS A 53 11.22 -11.75 15.39
C CYS A 53 12.03 -11.07 16.49
N SER A 54 12.77 -11.81 17.31
CA SER A 54 13.63 -11.26 18.36
C SER A 54 14.88 -12.11 18.58
N THR A 55 15.97 -11.46 19.00
CA THR A 55 17.22 -12.14 19.34
C THR A 55 17.16 -12.92 20.65
N LEU A 56 16.18 -12.64 21.51
CA LEU A 56 16.04 -13.26 22.84
C LEU A 56 15.14 -14.51 22.86
N THR A 57 14.37 -14.77 21.80
CA THR A 57 13.38 -15.85 21.78
C THR A 57 13.88 -17.03 20.95
N ASP A 58 13.61 -18.26 21.41
CA ASP A 58 13.79 -19.49 20.64
C ASP A 58 12.43 -20.18 20.46
N PRO A 59 11.86 -20.27 19.24
CA PRO A 59 12.42 -19.86 17.96
C PRO A 59 12.49 -18.33 17.77
N GLN A 60 13.45 -17.87 16.95
CA GLN A 60 13.71 -16.44 16.72
C GLN A 60 12.51 -15.67 16.16
N CYS A 61 11.63 -16.32 15.37
CA CYS A 61 10.45 -15.70 14.79
C CYS A 61 9.19 -16.50 15.13
N ILE A 62 8.19 -15.82 15.68
CA ILE A 62 6.91 -16.40 16.09
C ILE A 62 5.74 -15.69 15.39
N ASP A 63 4.56 -16.33 15.40
CA ASP A 63 3.32 -15.70 14.93
C ASP A 63 2.91 -14.53 15.82
N PHE A 64 2.52 -13.43 15.19
CA PHE A 64 2.10 -12.20 15.85
C PHE A 64 0.71 -11.78 15.38
N PRO A 65 -0.19 -11.35 16.29
CA PRO A 65 -0.04 -11.33 17.75
C PRO A 65 -0.12 -12.74 18.38
N PRO A 66 0.71 -13.07 19.39
CA PRO A 66 0.69 -14.38 20.05
C PRO A 66 -0.59 -14.56 20.88
N LYS A 67 -1.01 -15.82 21.07
CA LYS A 67 -2.28 -16.14 21.75
C LYS A 67 -2.32 -15.64 23.19
N GLU A 68 -1.19 -15.68 23.89
CA GLU A 68 -1.02 -15.24 25.27
C GLU A 68 -1.29 -13.73 25.41
N LEU A 69 -0.73 -12.92 24.51
CA LEU A 69 -0.97 -11.47 24.46
C LEU A 69 -2.47 -11.18 24.27
N CYS A 70 -3.13 -11.93 23.40
CA CYS A 70 -4.55 -11.75 23.12
C CYS A 70 -5.50 -12.19 24.25
N GLN A 71 -5.01 -12.89 25.28
CA GLN A 71 -5.83 -13.19 26.45
C GLN A 71 -6.00 -11.96 27.35
N GLY A 72 -4.94 -11.16 27.51
CA GLY A 72 -4.97 -9.91 28.26
C GLY A 72 -5.43 -8.71 27.43
N GLU A 73 -4.96 -8.60 26.18
CA GLU A 73 -5.11 -7.39 25.35
C GLU A 73 -5.93 -7.67 24.09
N ARG A 74 -7.23 -7.94 24.28
CA ARG A 74 -8.14 -8.27 23.17
C ARG A 74 -8.27 -7.13 22.16
N TYR A 75 -8.23 -5.88 22.63
CA TYR A 75 -8.37 -4.69 21.79
C TYR A 75 -7.20 -4.55 20.80
N PHE A 76 -5.96 -4.56 21.32
CA PHE A 76 -4.74 -4.55 20.52
C PHE A 76 -4.76 -5.65 19.46
N CYS A 77 -5.02 -6.90 19.88
CA CYS A 77 -5.05 -8.03 18.96
C CYS A 77 -6.12 -7.90 17.86
N SER A 78 -7.30 -7.35 18.17
CA SER A 78 -8.35 -7.16 17.18
C SER A 78 -7.94 -6.11 16.13
N LEU A 79 -7.38 -4.99 16.58
CA LEU A 79 -6.92 -3.94 15.67
C LEU A 79 -5.73 -4.40 14.84
N TRP A 80 -4.72 -5.04 15.44
CA TRP A 80 -3.55 -5.51 14.73
C TRP A 80 -3.90 -6.56 13.65
N ARG A 81 -4.81 -7.49 13.96
CA ARG A 81 -5.32 -8.44 12.95
C ARG A 81 -6.09 -7.74 11.84
N THR A 82 -6.84 -6.69 12.17
CA THR A 82 -7.57 -5.88 11.18
C THR A 82 -6.59 -5.20 10.23
N VAL A 83 -5.48 -4.63 10.75
CA VAL A 83 -4.39 -4.06 9.94
C VAL A 83 -3.81 -5.10 8.99
N GLY A 84 -3.48 -6.30 9.48
CA GLY A 84 -2.97 -7.38 8.63
C GLY A 84 -3.94 -7.79 7.52
N PHE A 85 -5.24 -7.83 7.82
CA PHE A 85 -6.28 -8.08 6.82
C PHE A 85 -6.39 -6.94 5.79
N MET A 86 -6.39 -5.68 6.23
CA MET A 86 -6.48 -4.52 5.35
C MET A 86 -5.28 -4.42 4.41
N ALA A 87 -4.06 -4.67 4.90
CA ALA A 87 -2.86 -4.70 4.07
C ALA A 87 -2.92 -5.81 3.00
N SER A 88 -3.38 -7.01 3.39
CA SER A 88 -3.60 -8.12 2.44
C SER A 88 -4.66 -7.78 1.40
N PHE A 89 -5.76 -7.15 1.82
CA PHE A 89 -6.81 -6.68 0.92
C PHE A 89 -6.30 -5.59 -0.05
N ALA A 90 -5.52 -4.63 0.43
CA ALA A 90 -4.86 -3.63 -0.40
C ALA A 90 -3.98 -4.27 -1.47
N THR A 91 -3.23 -5.32 -1.12
CA THR A 91 -2.41 -6.06 -2.10
C THR A 91 -3.26 -6.68 -3.20
N ILE A 92 -4.42 -7.26 -2.88
CA ILE A 92 -5.35 -7.81 -3.89
C ILE A 92 -5.87 -6.70 -4.80
N LEU A 93 -6.23 -5.53 -4.24
CA LEU A 93 -6.64 -4.37 -5.00
C LEU A 93 -5.52 -3.86 -5.92
N CYS A 94 -4.27 -3.84 -5.45
CA CYS A 94 -3.11 -3.50 -6.26
C CYS A 94 -2.94 -4.45 -7.46
N LEU A 95 -3.01 -5.76 -7.24
CA LEU A 95 -2.93 -6.74 -8.32
C LEU A 95 -4.09 -6.57 -9.33
N GLY A 96 -5.31 -6.36 -8.85
CA GLY A 96 -6.46 -6.05 -9.70
C GLY A 96 -6.29 -4.75 -10.50
N GLY A 97 -5.71 -3.73 -9.87
CA GLY A 97 -5.34 -2.46 -10.51
C GLY A 97 -4.28 -2.65 -11.60
N LEU A 98 -3.27 -3.50 -11.39
CA LEU A 98 -2.25 -3.78 -12.40
C LEU A 98 -2.85 -4.47 -13.62
N VAL A 99 -3.71 -5.47 -13.41
CA VAL A 99 -4.46 -6.10 -14.51
C VAL A 99 -5.30 -5.07 -15.26
N THR A 100 -5.94 -4.16 -14.53
CA THR A 100 -6.72 -3.07 -15.11
C THR A 100 -5.87 -2.16 -16.00
N PHE A 101 -4.70 -1.72 -15.52
CA PHE A 101 -3.75 -0.94 -16.30
C PHE A 101 -3.34 -1.66 -17.57
N ILE A 102 -3.00 -2.96 -17.48
CA ILE A 102 -2.61 -3.77 -18.63
C ILE A 102 -3.75 -3.83 -19.66
N VAL A 103 -4.99 -4.08 -19.24
CA VAL A 103 -6.15 -4.15 -20.15
C VAL A 103 -6.42 -2.82 -20.85
N ILE A 104 -6.24 -1.69 -20.15
CA ILE A 104 -6.42 -0.36 -20.74
C ILE A 104 -5.29 -0.02 -21.71
N MET A 105 -4.04 -0.35 -21.36
CA MET A 105 -2.85 -0.09 -22.18
C MET A 105 -2.80 -0.97 -23.43
N SER A 106 -3.13 -2.26 -23.31
CA SER A 106 -3.28 -3.18 -24.44
C SER A 106 -4.55 -2.91 -25.26
N GLY A 107 -5.45 -2.08 -24.75
CA GLY A 107 -6.65 -1.64 -25.44
C GLY A 107 -6.36 -0.63 -26.56
N GLY A 108 -7.34 -0.46 -27.43
CA GLY A 108 -7.37 0.66 -28.36
C GLY A 108 -7.60 2.01 -27.65
N LYS A 109 -7.52 3.10 -28.42
CA LYS A 109 -7.66 4.47 -27.93
C LYS A 109 -8.94 4.69 -27.11
N TYR A 110 -10.08 4.10 -27.52
CA TYR A 110 -11.33 4.15 -26.76
C TYR A 110 -11.18 3.74 -25.28
N LYS A 111 -10.46 2.65 -24.97
CA LYS A 111 -10.26 2.20 -23.58
C LYS A 111 -9.35 3.15 -22.79
N ARG A 112 -8.39 3.81 -23.44
CA ARG A 112 -7.50 4.79 -22.77
C ARG A 112 -8.20 6.13 -22.52
N GLU A 113 -9.12 6.53 -23.37
CA GLU A 113 -9.89 7.76 -23.19
C GLU A 113 -10.97 7.60 -22.11
N THR A 114 -11.59 6.42 -22.02
CA THR A 114 -12.70 6.16 -21.09
C THR A 114 -12.28 5.42 -19.80
N GLY A 115 -11.08 4.84 -19.75
CA GLY A 115 -10.63 3.98 -18.65
C GLY A 115 -10.07 4.71 -17.42
N TRP A 116 -9.77 6.00 -17.51
CA TRP A 116 -9.18 6.77 -16.41
C TRP A 116 -10.00 6.76 -15.11
N PRO A 117 -11.36 6.79 -15.12
CA PRO A 117 -12.12 6.78 -13.87
C PRO A 117 -11.94 5.45 -13.13
N PHE A 118 -11.81 4.35 -13.85
CA PHE A 118 -11.66 3.03 -13.27
C PHE A 118 -10.28 2.84 -12.64
N VAL A 119 -9.23 3.28 -13.34
CA VAL A 119 -7.85 3.27 -12.80
C VAL A 119 -7.72 4.25 -11.63
N GLY A 120 -8.19 5.48 -11.80
CA GLY A 120 -8.14 6.51 -10.76
C GLY A 120 -8.87 6.09 -9.49
N SER A 121 -10.09 5.57 -9.62
CA SER A 121 -10.85 5.06 -8.47
C SER A 121 -10.18 3.87 -7.79
N MET A 122 -9.59 2.95 -8.54
CA MET A 122 -8.84 1.82 -7.96
C MET A 122 -7.62 2.31 -7.17
N MET A 123 -6.83 3.22 -7.73
CA MET A 123 -5.67 3.81 -7.05
C MET A 123 -6.08 4.59 -5.79
N THR A 124 -7.18 5.35 -5.85
CA THR A 124 -7.72 6.03 -4.67
C THR A 124 -8.19 5.03 -3.61
N LEU A 125 -8.88 3.96 -4.00
CA LEU A 125 -9.33 2.93 -3.06
C LEU A 125 -8.16 2.25 -2.34
N VAL A 126 -7.10 1.89 -3.08
CA VAL A 126 -5.85 1.36 -2.51
C VAL A 126 -5.27 2.35 -1.50
N ALA A 127 -5.11 3.62 -1.89
CA ALA A 127 -4.56 4.64 -1.01
C ALA A 127 -5.38 4.79 0.29
N VAL A 128 -6.71 4.81 0.19
CA VAL A 128 -7.60 4.90 1.37
C VAL A 128 -7.41 3.71 2.31
N VAL A 129 -7.39 2.47 1.78
CA VAL A 129 -7.20 1.26 2.60
C VAL A 129 -5.82 1.27 3.27
N GLU A 130 -4.77 1.67 2.55
CA GLU A 130 -3.43 1.80 3.13
C GLU A 130 -3.38 2.90 4.20
N PHE A 131 -3.97 4.07 3.97
CA PHE A 131 -4.02 5.13 4.99
C PHE A 131 -4.78 4.72 6.26
N ILE A 132 -5.86 3.94 6.13
CA ILE A 132 -6.55 3.35 7.29
C ILE A 132 -5.61 2.40 8.04
N THR A 133 -4.91 1.52 7.31
CA THR A 133 -3.93 0.57 7.87
C THR A 133 -2.84 1.31 8.66
N ILE A 134 -2.23 2.33 8.04
CA ILE A 134 -1.18 3.18 8.63
C ILE A 134 -1.71 3.91 9.87
N SER A 135 -2.92 4.45 9.78
CA SER A 135 -3.54 5.22 10.88
C SER A 135 -3.82 4.34 12.10
N ILE A 136 -4.26 3.09 11.91
CA ILE A 136 -4.46 2.15 13.03
C ILE A 136 -3.12 1.79 13.67
N VAL A 137 -2.07 1.52 12.89
CA VAL A 137 -0.73 1.21 13.44
C VAL A 137 -0.17 2.40 14.21
N ALA A 138 -0.25 3.61 13.65
CA ALA A 138 0.21 4.82 14.34
C ALA A 138 -0.57 5.05 15.63
N TYR A 139 -1.90 4.87 15.60
CA TYR A 139 -2.73 4.97 16.80
C TYR A 139 -2.31 3.98 17.88
N LEU A 140 -2.09 2.71 17.52
CA LEU A 140 -1.62 1.69 18.47
C LEU A 140 -0.24 2.02 19.01
N TYR A 141 0.68 2.45 18.15
CA TYR A 141 2.03 2.86 18.56
C TYR A 141 2.02 3.98 19.61
N ASP A 142 1.13 4.96 19.45
CA ASP A 142 1.05 6.11 20.37
C ASP A 142 0.23 5.84 21.65
N ASN A 143 -0.69 4.87 21.64
CA ASN A 143 -1.69 4.69 22.71
C ASN A 143 -1.56 3.37 23.47
N ASP A 144 -0.79 2.40 22.98
CA ASP A 144 -0.64 1.10 23.63
C ASP A 144 0.56 1.09 24.58
N ASP A 145 0.34 0.62 25.82
CA ASP A 145 1.34 0.64 26.89
C ASP A 145 2.63 -0.11 26.49
N GLN A 146 2.55 -1.12 25.61
CA GLN A 146 3.71 -1.91 25.19
C GLN A 146 4.76 -1.07 24.44
N PHE A 147 4.34 0.00 23.75
CA PHE A 147 5.19 0.86 22.93
C PHE A 147 5.67 2.12 23.65
N THR A 148 5.13 2.40 24.84
CA THR A 148 5.57 3.53 25.68
C THR A 148 6.99 3.34 26.25
N ILE A 149 7.49 2.11 26.26
CA ILE A 149 8.82 1.76 26.75
C ILE A 149 9.89 2.37 25.81
N PRO A 150 10.92 3.07 26.34
CA PRO A 150 12.00 3.61 25.52
C PRO A 150 12.71 2.53 24.69
N GLY A 151 12.92 2.80 23.40
CA GLY A 151 13.61 1.91 22.46
C GLY A 151 12.75 1.42 21.30
N TRP A 152 11.44 1.64 21.33
CA TRP A 152 10.55 1.41 20.20
C TRP A 152 10.60 2.53 19.17
N ASN A 153 10.50 2.17 17.89
CA ASN A 153 10.35 3.09 16.77
C ASN A 153 9.53 2.47 15.63
N LEU A 154 8.83 3.30 14.87
CA LEU A 154 8.28 2.90 13.57
C LEU A 154 9.45 2.62 12.61
N ASP A 155 9.29 1.60 11.77
CA ASP A 155 10.40 1.09 10.94
C ASP A 155 10.01 0.90 9.46
N ALA A 156 10.93 0.39 8.65
CA ALA A 156 10.91 0.42 7.19
C ALA A 156 9.57 -0.01 6.56
N SER A 157 8.91 -1.07 7.06
CA SER A 157 7.64 -1.53 6.48
C SER A 157 6.52 -0.50 6.64
N PHE A 158 6.48 0.24 7.75
CA PHE A 158 5.53 1.33 7.96
C PHE A 158 5.76 2.46 6.94
N TYR A 159 7.02 2.85 6.73
CA TYR A 159 7.38 3.90 5.77
C TYR A 159 7.13 3.46 4.32
N LEU A 160 7.43 2.21 3.97
CA LEU A 160 7.15 1.65 2.65
C LEU A 160 5.65 1.69 2.34
N SER A 161 4.80 1.28 3.29
CA SER A 161 3.34 1.37 3.13
C SER A 161 2.88 2.82 3.00
N THR A 162 3.48 3.75 3.74
CA THR A 162 3.13 5.18 3.66
C THR A 162 3.48 5.78 2.30
N VAL A 163 4.68 5.48 1.78
CA VAL A 163 5.12 5.94 0.46
C VAL A 163 4.24 5.33 -0.64
N SER A 164 3.88 4.05 -0.53
CA SER A 164 2.92 3.39 -1.43
C SER A 164 1.59 4.15 -1.49
N ALA A 165 1.00 4.46 -0.35
CA ALA A 165 -0.29 5.15 -0.27
C ALA A 165 -0.24 6.53 -0.92
N ILE A 166 0.85 7.28 -0.69
CA ILE A 166 1.08 8.59 -1.29
C ILE A 166 1.24 8.48 -2.81
N ILE A 167 2.02 7.51 -3.31
CA ILE A 167 2.18 7.28 -4.75
C ILE A 167 0.83 6.98 -5.41
N CYS A 168 0.02 6.11 -4.79
CA CYS A 168 -1.32 5.79 -5.28
C CYS A 168 -2.23 7.02 -5.30
N LEU A 169 -2.22 7.84 -4.24
CA LEU A 169 -3.04 9.05 -4.17
C LEU A 169 -2.63 10.11 -5.20
N LEU A 170 -1.33 10.40 -5.30
CA LEU A 170 -0.80 11.38 -6.25
C LEU A 170 -0.96 10.89 -7.69
N GLY A 171 -0.77 9.61 -7.95
CA GLY A 171 -1.00 9.00 -9.25
C GLY A 171 -2.47 9.08 -9.67
N ALA A 172 -3.41 8.84 -8.75
CA ALA A 172 -4.83 9.02 -9.01
C ALA A 172 -5.16 10.49 -9.35
N ALA A 173 -4.67 11.43 -8.54
CA ALA A 173 -4.85 12.86 -8.80
C ALA A 173 -4.26 13.29 -10.14
N GLY A 174 -3.06 12.81 -10.47
CA GLY A 174 -2.39 13.06 -11.75
C GLY A 174 -3.19 12.53 -12.94
N LEU A 175 -3.78 11.33 -12.83
CA LEU A 175 -4.65 10.77 -13.87
C LEU A 175 -5.92 11.61 -14.05
N VAL A 176 -6.57 12.01 -12.96
CA VAL A 176 -7.77 12.86 -13.02
C VAL A 176 -7.45 14.21 -13.67
N LEU A 177 -6.37 14.87 -13.22
CA LEU A 177 -5.93 16.14 -13.81
C LEU A 177 -5.60 15.99 -15.29
N SER A 178 -4.92 14.90 -15.67
CA SER A 178 -4.60 14.62 -17.07
C SER A 178 -5.86 14.43 -17.93
N ALA A 179 -6.92 13.87 -17.35
CA ALA A 179 -8.16 13.62 -18.08
C ALA A 179 -8.86 14.91 -18.49
N TYR A 180 -8.84 15.93 -17.62
CA TYR A 180 -9.51 17.22 -17.84
C TYR A 180 -8.62 18.28 -18.51
N LEU A 181 -7.32 18.27 -18.26
CA LEU A 181 -6.42 19.34 -18.73
C LEU A 181 -5.78 19.05 -20.09
N LEU A 182 -5.69 17.78 -20.51
CA LEU A 182 -5.02 17.41 -21.75
C LEU A 182 -6.01 17.15 -22.88
N PRO A 183 -5.69 17.56 -24.11
CA PRO A 183 -6.51 17.26 -25.26
C PRO A 183 -6.69 15.74 -25.43
N PRO A 184 -7.82 15.31 -26.03
CA PRO A 184 -8.00 13.91 -26.42
C PRO A 184 -6.89 13.47 -27.39
N GLU A 185 -6.65 12.16 -27.52
CA GLU A 185 -5.66 11.74 -28.52
C GLU A 185 -6.21 12.07 -29.92
N ASP A 186 -5.40 12.56 -30.85
CA ASP A 186 -5.83 12.77 -32.24
C ASP A 186 -6.06 11.42 -32.95
N GLY A 187 -6.83 11.40 -34.06
CA GLY A 187 -6.90 10.24 -34.96
C GLY A 187 -8.12 9.31 -34.84
N TYR A 188 -9.26 9.80 -34.35
CA TYR A 188 -10.54 9.21 -34.76
C TYR A 188 -11.17 10.16 -35.77
N ASP A 189 -10.95 9.91 -37.05
CA ASP A 189 -11.79 10.50 -38.10
C ASP A 189 -13.12 9.75 -38.06
N PHE A 190 -14.20 10.45 -37.73
CA PHE A 190 -15.54 9.88 -37.88
C PHE A 190 -15.74 9.65 -39.38
N LEU A 191 -16.02 8.40 -39.77
CA LEU A 191 -16.47 8.10 -41.13
C LEU A 191 -17.79 8.85 -41.34
N ALA A 192 -17.93 9.56 -42.47
CA ALA A 192 -19.17 10.24 -42.81
C ALA A 192 -20.34 9.24 -42.75
N ASP A 193 -21.44 9.64 -42.13
CA ASP A 193 -22.62 8.78 -42.05
C ASP A 193 -23.14 8.55 -43.47
N PRO A 194 -23.54 7.31 -43.85
CA PRO A 194 -24.06 7.02 -45.19
C PRO A 194 -25.33 7.82 -45.55
N LEU A 195 -25.94 8.48 -44.56
CA LEU A 195 -27.13 9.32 -44.71
C LEU A 195 -26.80 10.78 -45.09
N ASP A 196 -25.52 11.16 -45.08
CA ASP A 196 -25.03 12.49 -45.45
C ASP A 196 -24.48 12.55 -46.90
N ALA A 197 -24.79 11.54 -47.74
CA ALA A 197 -24.34 11.40 -49.14
C ALA A 197 -25.49 11.56 -50.16
#